data_AF-A0A350LSM3-F1
#
_entry.id   AF-A0A350LSM3-F1
#
_cell.length_a   1.000
_cell.length_b   1.000
_cell.length_c   1.000
_cell.angle_alpha   90.00
_cell.angle_beta   90.00
_cell.angle_gamma   90.00
#
_symmetry.space_group_name_H-M   'P 1'
#
loop_
_entity.id
_entity.type
_entity.pdbx_description
1 polymer ?
#
loop_
_entity_poly.entity_id
_entity_poly.type
_entity_poly.pdbx_seq_one_letter_code
_entity_poly.pdbx_strand_id
1 'polypeptide(L)'
;MAVQNGKDLLIKVDLNGGGNFQTVAGLRATRVSFNAESVDVTSLDSAGGWRELLAGAGVKSASISGSGVFRDAASDARMRQIFFDGETPNFQVVIPDFGTIEGP
;
A
#
# COMPACT_ATOMS: atom_id res chain seq x y z
N MET A 1 21.69 -12.37 -2.11
CA MET A 1 20.30 -12.15 -1.68
C MET A 1 20.06 -13.01 -0.46
N ALA A 2 20.13 -12.42 0.75
CA ALA A 2 19.85 -13.14 1.98
C ALA A 2 18.32 -13.18 2.19
N VAL A 3 17.78 -14.36 2.48
CA VAL A 3 16.40 -14.52 2.94
C VAL A 3 16.24 -13.66 4.19
N GLN A 4 15.33 -12.71 4.13
CA GLN A 4 15.01 -11.87 5.27
C GLN A 4 13.89 -12.53 6.08
N ASN A 5 14.06 -12.60 7.40
CA ASN A 5 12.97 -12.96 8.30
C ASN A 5 11.91 -11.87 8.21
N GLY A 6 10.70 -12.23 7.78
CA GLY A 6 9.56 -11.32 7.78
C GLY A 6 9.29 -10.85 9.20
N LYS A 7 9.82 -9.68 9.56
CA LYS A 7 9.40 -8.93 10.74
C LYS A 7 7.99 -8.41 10.48
N ASP A 8 7.20 -8.26 11.54
CA ASP A 8 5.81 -7.82 11.42
C ASP A 8 5.72 -6.45 10.72
N LEU A 9 4.79 -6.31 9.78
CA LEU A 9 4.48 -5.02 9.16
C LEU A 9 3.69 -4.19 10.18
N LEU A 10 3.95 -2.89 10.26
CA LEU A 10 3.13 -2.00 11.10
C LEU A 10 2.21 -1.18 10.22
N ILE A 11 0.91 -1.25 10.51
CA ILE A 11 -0.09 -0.33 9.95
C ILE A 11 -0.27 0.81 10.92
N LYS A 12 -0.23 2.03 10.39
CA LYS A 12 -0.61 3.25 11.08
C LYS A 12 -1.72 3.96 10.32
N VAL A 13 -2.56 4.68 11.06
CA VAL A 13 -3.61 5.51 10.49
C VAL A 13 -3.50 6.93 11.03
N ASP A 14 -3.80 7.92 10.19
CA ASP A 14 -4.00 9.29 10.64
C ASP A 14 -5.37 9.40 11.31
N LEU A 15 -5.37 9.75 12.59
CA LEU A 15 -6.60 9.81 13.38
C LEU A 15 -7.46 11.04 13.05
N ASN A 16 -6.82 12.15 12.66
CA ASN A 16 -7.48 13.47 12.60
C ASN A 16 -7.27 14.18 11.25
N GLY A 17 -6.66 13.53 10.26
CA GLY A 17 -6.30 14.16 8.98
C GLY A 17 -5.18 15.21 9.10
N GLY A 18 -4.48 15.23 10.23
CA GLY A 18 -3.44 16.22 10.56
C GLY A 18 -2.01 15.70 10.36
N GLY A 19 -1.84 14.51 9.77
CA GLY A 19 -0.55 13.84 9.59
C GLY A 19 -0.02 13.17 10.85
N ASN A 20 -0.85 12.95 11.88
CA ASN A 20 -0.43 12.28 13.11
C ASN A 20 -0.79 10.79 13.05
N PHE A 21 0.17 9.99 12.58
CA PHE A 21 0.00 8.56 12.39
C PHE A 21 0.23 7.76 13.67
N GLN A 22 -0.75 6.96 14.06
CA GLN A 22 -0.64 6.03 15.18
C GLN A 22 -0.67 4.58 14.72
N THR A 23 0.19 3.75 15.29
CA THR A 23 0.22 2.30 15.02
C THR A 23 -1.05 1.63 15.53
N VAL A 24 -1.82 1.05 14.62
CA VAL A 24 -3.10 0.38 14.93
C VAL A 24 -2.99 -1.15 14.92
N ALA A 25 -2.09 -1.71 14.12
CA ALA A 25 -1.94 -3.15 14.01
C ALA A 25 -0.53 -3.57 13.60
N GLY A 26 -0.12 -4.75 14.08
CA GLY A 26 1.03 -5.49 13.58
C GLY A 26 0.55 -6.67 12.73
N LEU A 27 0.98 -6.74 11.47
CA LEU A 27 0.67 -7.84 10.56
C LEU A 27 1.83 -8.82 10.47
N ARG A 28 1.54 -10.10 10.69
CA ARG A 28 2.46 -11.21 10.51
C ARG A 28 2.41 -11.66 9.04
N ALA A 29 2.84 -10.76 8.14
CA ALA A 29 3.05 -10.90 6.69
C ALA A 29 2.08 -11.79 5.88
N THR A 30 1.37 -11.22 4.90
CA THR A 30 0.68 -12.07 3.88
C THR A 30 0.98 -11.65 2.43
N ARG A 31 0.95 -10.37 2.06
CA ARG A 31 1.47 -9.88 0.76
C ARG A 31 1.45 -8.35 0.69
N VAL A 32 2.47 -7.73 0.09
CA VAL A 32 2.40 -6.37 -0.44
C VAL A 32 2.58 -6.47 -1.95
N SER A 33 1.65 -5.94 -2.73
CA SER A 33 1.76 -5.89 -4.19
C SER A 33 1.64 -4.46 -4.69
N PHE A 34 2.58 -4.10 -5.56
CA PHE A 34 2.55 -2.87 -6.32
C PHE A 34 2.24 -3.23 -7.77
N ASN A 35 1.24 -2.58 -8.33
CA ASN A 35 0.94 -2.64 -9.75
C ASN A 35 1.30 -1.30 -10.37
N ALA A 36 1.94 -1.36 -11.53
CA ALA A 36 2.14 -0.22 -12.41
C ALA A 36 1.61 -0.65 -13.77
N GLU A 37 0.39 -0.21 -14.09
CA GLU A 37 -0.20 -0.51 -15.39
C GLU A 37 0.63 0.15 -16.49
N SER A 38 0.93 -0.59 -17.56
CA SER A 38 1.66 -0.08 -18.71
C SER A 38 0.67 0.32 -19.80
N VAL A 39 0.74 1.57 -20.25
CA VAL A 39 -0.11 2.07 -21.34
C VAL A 39 0.61 1.84 -22.66
N ASP A 40 -0.06 1.13 -23.56
CA ASP A 40 0.41 0.88 -24.92
C ASP A 40 0.08 2.06 -25.82
N VAL A 41 1.07 2.54 -26.57
CA VAL A 41 0.94 3.63 -27.54
C VAL A 41 1.49 3.25 -28.92
N THR A 42 1.54 1.95 -29.21
CA THR A 42 2.02 1.42 -30.51
C THR A 42 1.23 2.01 -31.68
N SER A 43 1.93 2.43 -32.73
CA SER A 43 1.35 3.02 -33.94
C SER A 43 1.87 2.33 -35.21
N LEU A 44 1.31 2.67 -36.38
CA LEU A 44 1.76 2.13 -37.67
C LEU A 44 3.21 2.53 -37.99
N ASP A 45 3.69 3.65 -37.44
CA ASP A 45 5.03 4.16 -37.65
C ASP A 45 6.03 3.66 -36.60
N SER A 46 5.61 2.75 -35.70
CA SER A 46 6.46 2.21 -34.65
C SER A 46 7.66 1.49 -35.25
N ALA A 47 8.85 2.04 -34.98
CA ALA A 47 10.09 1.63 -35.61
C ALA A 47 10.35 0.14 -35.36
N GLY A 48 10.50 -0.64 -36.44
CA GLY A 48 10.81 -2.07 -36.34
C GLY A 48 9.68 -2.95 -35.80
N GLY A 49 8.45 -2.45 -35.69
CA GLY A 49 7.29 -3.22 -35.20
C GLY A 49 7.33 -3.54 -33.71
N TRP A 50 8.16 -2.82 -32.94
CA TRP A 50 8.23 -2.97 -31.49
C TRP A 50 7.02 -2.34 -30.81
N ARG A 51 6.62 -2.93 -29.69
CA ARG A 51 5.60 -2.37 -28.80
C ARG A 51 6.13 -1.12 -28.11
N GLU A 52 5.41 -0.01 -28.24
CA GLU A 52 5.74 1.24 -27.55
C GLU A 52 4.90 1.41 -26.29
N LEU A 53 5.55 1.68 -25.16
CA LEU A 53 4.89 1.87 -23.86
C LEU A 53 5.11 3.30 -23.39
N LEU A 54 4.03 3.98 -22.99
CA LEU A 54 4.10 5.30 -22.40
C LEU A 54 4.36 5.18 -20.89
N ALA A 55 5.59 5.47 -20.49
CA ALA A 55 5.98 5.45 -19.08
C ALA A 55 5.18 6.47 -18.27
N GLY A 56 4.59 6.03 -17.15
CA GLY A 56 3.90 6.91 -16.20
C GLY A 56 2.46 7.28 -16.54
N ALA A 57 1.92 6.81 -17.66
CA ALA A 57 0.52 7.05 -18.03
C ALA A 57 -0.48 6.06 -17.40
N GLY A 58 -0.01 4.92 -16.90
CA GLY A 58 -0.89 3.93 -16.26
C GLY A 58 -1.08 4.16 -14.77
N VAL A 59 -2.19 3.64 -14.25
CA VAL A 59 -2.53 3.74 -12.83
C VAL A 59 -1.54 2.91 -12.02
N LYS A 60 -1.00 3.52 -10.96
CA LYS A 60 -0.20 2.83 -9.96
C LYS A 60 -1.10 2.50 -8.78
N SER A 61 -1.11 1.24 -8.37
CA SER A 61 -1.89 0.80 -7.21
C SER A 61 -1.01 0.01 -6.25
N ALA A 62 -1.22 0.18 -4.94
CA ALA A 62 -0.64 -0.65 -3.91
C ALA A 62 -1.76 -1.38 -3.17
N SER A 63 -1.58 -2.68 -2.94
CA SER A 63 -2.51 -3.47 -2.13
C SER A 63 -1.76 -4.29 -1.10
N ILE A 64 -2.34 -4.36 0.09
CA ILE A 64 -1.76 -5.04 1.25
C ILE A 64 -2.77 -6.06 1.73
N SER A 65 -2.30 -7.28 1.97
CA SER A 65 -3.11 -8.34 2.56
C SER A 65 -2.32 -8.95 3.69
N GLY A 66 -3.01 -9.26 4.78
CA GLY A 66 -2.36 -9.56 6.05
C GLY A 66 -3.32 -10.18 7.06
N SER A 67 -2.81 -11.10 7.87
CA SER A 67 -3.37 -11.38 9.19
C SER A 67 -2.46 -10.79 10.27
N GLY A 68 -3.05 -10.42 11.41
CA GLY A 68 -2.31 -9.72 12.44
C GLY A 68 -3.13 -9.48 13.69
N VAL A 69 -2.57 -8.67 14.58
CA VAL A 69 -3.19 -8.27 15.84
C VAL A 69 -3.31 -6.76 15.92
N PHE A 70 -4.46 -6.28 16.40
CA PHE A 70 -4.61 -4.88 16.76
C PHE A 70 -3.79 -4.56 18.00
N ARG A 71 -3.32 -3.31 18.09
CA ARG A 71 -2.60 -2.81 19.25
C ARG A 71 -3.47 -2.80 20.50
N ASP A 72 -4.70 -2.33 20.37
CA ASP A 72 -5.67 -2.18 21.46
C ASP A 72 -7.11 -2.10 20.91
N ALA A 73 -8.09 -2.05 21.83
CA ALA A 73 -9.51 -1.97 21.50
C ALA A 73 -9.89 -0.67 20.77
N ALA A 74 -9.19 0.44 21.02
CA ALA A 74 -9.44 1.71 20.33
C ALA A 74 -9.01 1.62 18.86
N SER A 75 -7.90 0.94 18.59
CA SER A 75 -7.39 0.69 17.24
C SER A 75 -8.34 -0.19 16.43
N ASP A 76 -8.89 -1.25 17.05
CA ASP A 76 -9.95 -2.08 16.44
C ASP A 76 -11.20 -1.25 16.13
N ALA A 77 -11.70 -0.49 17.12
CA ALA A 77 -12.87 0.35 16.96
C ALA A 77 -12.70 1.39 15.84
N ARG A 78 -11.53 2.04 15.73
CA ARG A 78 -11.25 3.03 14.68
C ARG A 78 -11.20 2.39 13.29
N MET A 79 -10.52 1.26 13.13
CA MET A 79 -10.44 0.56 11.84
C MET A 79 -11.81 0.07 11.38
N ARG A 80 -12.64 -0.39 12.32
CA ARG A 80 -14.03 -0.75 12.07
C ARG A 80 -14.86 0.46 11.65
N GLN A 81 -14.74 1.58 12.35
CA GLN A 81 -15.44 2.81 12.01
C GLN A 81 -15.09 3.29 10.60
N ILE A 82 -13.80 3.36 10.26
CA ILE A 82 -13.33 3.76 8.91
C ILE A 82 -14.00 2.92 7.83
N PHE A 83 -14.08 1.59 8.04
CA PHE A 83 -14.72 0.68 7.09
C PHE A 83 -16.22 0.96 6.92
N PHE A 84 -16.95 1.17 8.01
CA PHE A 84 -18.40 1.39 7.95
C PHE A 84 -18.79 2.80 7.48
N ASP A 85 -17.99 3.81 7.82
CA ASP A 85 -18.20 5.20 7.40
C ASP A 85 -17.71 5.43 5.94
N GLY A 86 -17.01 4.45 5.34
CA GLY A 86 -16.47 4.55 3.99
C GLY A 86 -15.36 5.61 3.87
N GLU A 87 -14.65 5.88 4.96
CA GLU A 87 -13.55 6.85 4.99
C GLU A 87 -12.31 6.28 4.27
N THR A 88 -11.59 7.14 3.56
CA THR A 88 -10.25 6.83 2.99
C THR A 88 -9.20 7.74 3.65
N PRO A 89 -8.92 7.55 4.95
CA PRO A 89 -7.89 8.34 5.63
C PRO A 89 -6.50 7.93 5.13
N ASN A 90 -5.51 8.79 5.33
CA ASN A 90 -4.14 8.40 5.04
C ASN A 90 -3.70 7.27 5.96
N PHE A 91 -3.14 6.22 5.35
CA PHE A 91 -2.49 5.12 6.02
C PHE A 91 -0.98 5.19 5.79
N GLN A 92 -0.24 4.71 6.79
CA GLN A 92 1.18 4.42 6.66
C GLN A 92 1.43 2.94 6.91
N VAL A 93 2.17 2.30 6.02
CA VAL A 93 2.65 0.93 6.21
C VAL A 93 4.14 0.93 6.31
N VAL A 94 4.64 0.54 7.48
CA VAL A 94 6.07 0.41 7.75
C VAL A 94 6.48 -1.03 7.44
N ILE A 95 7.30 -1.17 6.41
CA ILE A 95 7.90 -2.43 5.99
C ILE A 95 9.35 -2.45 6.52
N PRO A 96 9.70 -3.40 7.39
CA PRO A 96 11.06 -3.55 7.90
C PRO A 96 12.09 -3.57 6.77
N ASP A 97 13.14 -2.76 6.91
CA ASP A 97 14.27 -2.61 5.96
C ASP A 97 13.93 -2.12 4.54
N PHE A 98 12.65 -1.98 4.18
CA PHE A 98 12.20 -1.41 2.90
C PHE A 98 11.81 0.07 3.02
N GLY A 99 11.15 0.46 4.11
CA GLY A 99 10.73 1.84 4.37
C GLY A 99 9.25 1.98 4.72
N THR A 100 8.74 3.20 4.58
CA THR A 100 7.33 3.53 4.86
C THR A 100 6.61 3.87 3.57
N ILE A 101 5.45 3.26 3.35
CA ILE A 101 4.52 3.59 2.26
C ILE A 101 3.40 4.41 2.87
N GLU A 102 3.07 5.53 2.24
CA GLU A 102 2.00 6.42 2.68
C GLU A 102 1.01 6.67 1.53
N GLY A 103 -0.28 6.66 1.84
CA GLY A 103 -1.33 6.97 0.88
C GLY A 103 -2.73 6.82 1.46
N PRO A 104 -3.76 7.31 0.75
CA PRO A 104 -5.16 7.15 1.11
C PRO A 104 -5.70 5.74 0.90
#